data_AF-A0A3C0Y4C9-F1
#
_entry.id   AF-A0A3C0Y4C9-F1
#
_cell.length_a   1.000
_cell.length_b   1.000
_cell.length_c   1.000
_cell.angle_alpha   90.00
_cell.angle_beta   90.00
_cell.angle_gamma   90.00
#
_symmetry.space_group_name_H-M   'P 1'
#
loop_
_entity.id
_entity.type
_entity.pdbx_description
1 polymer ?
#
loop_
_entity_poly.entity_id
_entity_poly.type
_entity_poly.pdbx_seq_one_letter_code
_entity_poly.pdbx_strand_id
1 'polypeptide(L)' 'DMITVDLTPVPDAGMGAEVTLWGQSSGGAALPIDEVAQAGGTVGYELMCALALRVPVLAD' A
#
# COMPACT_ATOMS: atom_id res chain seq x y z
N ASP A 1 -13.71 3.51 -0.61
CA ASP A 1 -12.88 4.66 -1.04
C ASP A 1 -11.82 5.02 -0.02
N MET A 2 -12.06 4.83 1.28
CA MET A 2 -11.10 5.10 2.35
C MET A 2 -10.95 3.89 3.27
N ILE A 3 -9.80 3.81 3.93
CA ILE A 3 -9.47 2.88 5.02
C ILE A 3 -8.87 3.66 6.19
N THR A 4 -8.74 3.04 7.35
CA THR A 4 -8.14 3.66 8.54
C THR A 4 -7.05 2.75 9.09
N VAL A 5 -5.99 3.35 9.60
CA VAL A 5 -4.87 2.66 10.24
C VAL A 5 -4.59 3.29 11.60
N ASP A 6 -4.08 2.51 12.53
CA ASP A 6 -3.64 3.02 13.83
C ASP A 6 -2.26 3.67 13.69
N LEU A 7 -2.19 4.98 13.98
CA LEU A 7 -0.95 5.76 13.94
C LEU A 7 -0.29 5.92 15.31
N THR A 8 -0.85 5.32 16.37
CA THR A 8 -0.23 5.31 17.71
C THR A 8 1.27 4.94 17.71
N PRO A 9 1.76 3.97 16.90
CA PRO A 9 3.19 3.62 16.88
C PRO A 9 4.07 4.57 16.04
N VAL A 10 3.50 5.54 15.33
CA VAL A 10 4.21 6.45 14.41
C VAL A 10 3.87 7.92 14.72
N PRO A 11 4.37 8.47 15.84
CA PRO A 11 3.94 9.78 16.36
C PRO A 11 4.26 10.96 15.44
N ASP A 12 5.21 10.81 14.52
CA ASP A 12 5.59 11.84 13.55
C ASP A 12 4.71 11.85 12.29
N ALA A 13 3.81 10.87 12.14
CA ALA A 13 2.88 10.83 11.02
C ALA A 13 1.80 11.92 11.15
N GLY A 14 1.63 12.71 10.09
CA GLY A 14 0.65 13.79 10.03
C GLY A 14 -0.07 13.85 8.69
N MET A 15 -0.85 14.92 8.50
CA MET A 15 -1.54 15.15 7.23
C MET A 15 -0.53 15.25 6.08
N GLY A 16 -0.77 14.49 5.01
CA GLY A 16 0.11 14.41 3.85
C GLY A 16 1.30 13.46 4.01
N ALA A 17 1.42 12.74 5.14
CA ALA A 17 2.41 11.68 5.27
C ALA A 17 2.20 10.60 4.20
N GLU A 18 3.30 10.13 3.61
CA GLU A 18 3.29 9.02 2.66
C GLU A 18 2.87 7.73 3.35
N VAL A 19 2.07 6.92 2.65
CA VAL A 19 1.69 5.57 3.07
C VAL A 19 1.93 4.61 1.92
N THR A 20 2.67 3.54 2.18
CA THR A 20 2.90 2.46 1.22
C THR A 20 1.96 1.30 1.52
N LEU A 21 1.07 0.95 0.58
CA LEU A 21 0.16 -0.20 0.70
C LEU A 21 0.82 -1.52 0.29
N TRP A 22 1.75 -1.47 -0.65
CA TRP A 22 2.74 -2.49 -1.00
C TRP A 22 3.83 -1.83 -1.85
N GLY A 23 5.00 -2.46 -1.94
CA GLY A 23 6.17 -1.93 -2.63
C GLY A 23 7.20 -1.30 -1.68
N GLN A 24 7.98 -0.38 -2.21
CA GLN A 24 9.09 0.27 -1.51
C GLN A 24 8.68 1.68 -1.09
N SER A 25 8.76 1.97 0.21
CA SER A 25 8.60 3.34 0.74
C SER A 25 9.85 4.19 0.52
N SER A 26 9.68 5.51 0.51
CA SER A 26 10.79 6.48 0.49
C SER A 26 11.75 6.32 1.67
N GLY A 27 11.27 5.82 2.81
CA GLY A 27 12.07 5.57 4.03
C GLY A 27 12.85 4.24 4.02
N GLY A 28 12.81 3.47 2.93
CA GLY A 28 13.57 2.23 2.81
C GLY A 28 12.85 0.97 3.32
N ALA A 29 11.67 1.09 3.95
CA ALA A 29 10.83 -0.06 4.26
C ALA A 29 10.17 -0.64 3.00
N ALA A 30 10.19 -1.97 2.87
CA ALA A 30 9.58 -2.69 1.76
C ALA A 30 8.47 -3.61 2.28
N LEU A 31 7.34 -3.65 1.56
CA LEU A 31 6.22 -4.56 1.82
C LEU A 31 5.90 -5.34 0.53
N PRO A 32 6.29 -6.62 0.41
CA PRO A 32 6.01 -7.42 -0.78
C PRO A 32 4.52 -7.55 -1.06
N ILE A 33 4.13 -7.47 -2.34
CA ILE A 33 2.71 -7.61 -2.74
C ILE A 33 2.13 -8.97 -2.38
N ASP A 34 2.95 -10.04 -2.42
CA ASP A 34 2.51 -11.39 -2.06
C ASP A 34 2.16 -11.53 -0.58
N GLU A 35 2.81 -10.77 0.30
CA GLU A 35 2.47 -10.74 1.74
C GLU A 35 1.07 -10.13 1.95
N VAL A 36 0.77 -9.04 1.23
CA VAL A 36 -0.55 -8.41 1.24
C VAL A 36 -1.61 -9.32 0.62
N ALA A 37 -1.29 -9.98 -0.49
CA ALA A 37 -2.17 -10.91 -1.16
C ALA A 37 -2.52 -12.09 -0.26
N GLN A 38 -1.54 -12.65 0.46
CA GLN A 38 -1.76 -13.72 1.42
C GLN A 38 -2.72 -13.29 2.54
N ALA A 39 -2.56 -12.09 3.09
CA ALA A 39 -3.50 -11.55 4.08
C ALA A 39 -4.92 -11.36 3.51
N GLY A 40 -5.02 -11.07 2.21
CA GLY A 40 -6.28 -10.99 1.47
C GLY A 40 -6.84 -12.32 0.98
N GLY A 41 -6.16 -13.45 1.21
CA GLY A 41 -6.58 -14.77 0.72
C GLY A 41 -6.50 -14.93 -0.80
N THR A 42 -5.58 -14.21 -1.44
CA THR A 42 -5.38 -14.18 -2.90
C THR A 42 -3.89 -14.27 -3.27
N VAL A 43 -3.55 -14.10 -4.55
CA VAL A 43 -2.20 -14.06 -5.10
C VAL A 43 -1.85 -12.65 -5.60
N GLY A 44 -0.56 -12.29 -5.60
CA GLY A 44 -0.12 -10.94 -5.98
C GLY A 44 -0.60 -10.50 -7.36
N TYR A 45 -0.73 -11.44 -8.31
CA TYR A 45 -1.27 -11.17 -9.64
C TYR A 45 -2.70 -10.61 -9.62
N GLU A 46 -3.56 -11.11 -8.74
CA GLU A 46 -4.92 -10.59 -8.63
C GLU A 46 -4.91 -9.15 -8.10
N LEU A 47 -4.06 -8.81 -7.14
CA LEU A 47 -3.91 -7.42 -6.67
C LEU A 47 -3.39 -6.49 -7.78
N MET A 48 -2.42 -6.95 -8.58
CA MET A 48 -1.91 -6.18 -9.72
C MET A 48 -2.99 -5.93 -10.78
N CYS A 49 -3.79 -6.94 -11.09
CA CYS A 49 -4.83 -6.84 -12.12
C CYS A 49 -6.14 -6.22 -11.63
N ALA A 50 -6.38 -6.20 -10.32
CA ALA A 50 -7.60 -5.65 -9.71
C ALA A 50 -7.48 -4.16 -9.35
N LEU A 51 -6.42 -3.47 -9.78
CA LEU A 51 -6.29 -2.03 -9.60
C LEU A 51 -7.50 -1.31 -10.23
N ALA A 52 -8.32 -0.66 -9.41
CA ALA A 52 -9.48 0.06 -9.90
C ALA A 52 -9.05 1.20 -10.84
N LEU A 53 -9.81 1.44 -11.92
CA LEU A 53 -9.52 2.45 -12.94
C LEU A 53 -9.30 3.87 -12.41
N ARG A 54 -9.80 4.17 -11.21
CA ARG A 54 -9.62 5.47 -10.53
C ARG A 54 -8.23 5.69 -9.94
N VAL A 55 -7.43 4.64 -9.79
CA VAL A 55 -6.08 4.76 -9.22
C VAL A 55 -5.12 5.18 -10.34
N PRO A 56 -4.50 6.37 -10.26
CA PRO A 56 -3.55 6.80 -11.27
C PRO A 56 -2.32 5.89 -11.30
N VAL A 57 -1.89 5.51 -12.50
CA VAL A 57 -0.63 4.79 -12.71
C VAL A 57 0.35 5.74 -13.38
N LEU A 58 1.51 5.90 -12.75
CA LEU A 58 2.63 6.69 -13.28
C LEU A 58 3.71 5.70 -13.70
N ALA A 59 4.16 5.81 -14.95
CA ALA A 59 5.33 5.12 -15.48
C ALA A 59 6.31 6.17 -15.97
N ASP A 60 7.59 5.98 -15.67
CA ASP A 60 8.68 6.84 -16.16
C ASP A 60 8.86 6.73 -17.68
#